data_AF-A0A5K7ZCN4-F1
#
_entry.id   AF-A0A5K7ZCN4-F1
#
_cell.length_a   1.000
_cell.length_b   1.000
_cell.length_c   1.000
_cell.angle_alpha   90.00
_cell.angle_beta   90.00
_cell.angle_gamma   90.00
#
_symmetry.space_group_name_H-M   'P 1'
#
loop_
_entity.id
_entity.type
_entity.pdbx_description
1 polymer ?
#
loop_
_entity_poly.entity_id
_entity_poly.type
_entity_poly.pdbx_seq_one_letter_code
_entity_poly.pdbx_strand_id
1 'polypeptide(L)'
;MTAYILKTVTSLVVLLFLVAGFYFQMEIRRRYPGFDPTLWFTGVLFFAGMIFAVMDRNLIIAFIVITVTVAIPLLKQWVVDYWPY
;
A
#
# COMPACT_ATOMS: atom_id res chain seq x y z
N MET A 1 -21.41 -14.26 10.83
CA MET A 1 -21.50 -14.26 9.36
C MET A 1 -21.12 -12.91 8.72
N THR A 2 -21.41 -11.78 9.38
CA THR A 2 -21.13 -10.41 8.90
C THR A 2 -19.64 -10.02 8.82
N ALA A 3 -18.81 -10.46 9.78
CA ALA A 3 -17.39 -10.08 9.83
C ALA A 3 -16.55 -10.66 8.67
N TYR A 4 -16.87 -11.88 8.21
CA TYR A 4 -16.14 -12.53 7.11
C TYR A 4 -16.42 -11.82 5.79
N ILE A 5 -17.69 -11.49 5.52
CA ILE A 5 -18.11 -10.73 4.34
C ILE A 5 -17.43 -9.36 4.33
N LEU A 6 -17.40 -8.66 5.48
CA LEU A 6 -16.76 -7.35 5.58
C LEU A 6 -15.26 -7.41 5.25
N LYS A 7 -14.54 -8.45 5.72
CA LYS A 7 -13.12 -8.68 5.41
C LYS A 7 -12.91 -8.94 3.93
N THR A 8 -13.74 -9.78 3.33
CA THR A 8 -13.66 -10.10 1.91
C THR A 8 -13.90 -8.86 1.07
N VAL A 9 -14.93 -8.08 1.37
CA VAL A 9 -15.26 -6.84 0.63
C VAL A 9 -14.15 -5.80 0.76
N THR A 10 -13.63 -5.55 1.96
CA THR A 10 -12.50 -4.61 2.14
C THR A 10 -11.25 -5.06 1.40
N SER A 11 -10.91 -6.35 1.46
CA SER A 11 -9.77 -6.90 0.73
C SER A 11 -9.93 -6.74 -0.79
N LEU A 12 -11.14 -6.96 -1.31
CA LEU A 12 -11.45 -6.83 -2.73
C LEU A 12 -11.40 -5.37 -3.19
N VAL A 13 -11.90 -4.43 -2.38
CA VAL A 13 -11.80 -2.99 -2.65
C VAL A 13 -10.36 -2.52 -2.67
N VAL A 14 -9.53 -2.97 -1.72
CA VAL A 14 -8.09 -2.67 -1.70
C VAL A 14 -7.40 -3.22 -2.95
N LEU A 15 -7.70 -4.46 -3.33
CA LEU A 15 -7.14 -5.09 -4.52
C LEU A 15 -7.50 -4.29 -5.79
N LEU A 16 -8.78 -3.90 -5.93
CA LEU A 16 -9.24 -3.08 -7.04
C LEU A 16 -8.55 -1.73 -7.07
N PHE A 17 -8.36 -1.08 -5.91
CA PHE A 17 -7.62 0.17 -5.81
C PHE A 17 -6.18 -0.01 -6.30
N LEU A 18 -5.47 -1.02 -5.81
CA LEU A 18 -4.10 -1.34 -6.22
C LEU A 18 -3.98 -1.57 -7.73
N VAL A 19 -4.88 -2.39 -8.29
CA VAL A 19 -4.90 -2.67 -9.74
C VAL A 19 -5.17 -1.40 -10.53
N ALA A 20 -6.13 -0.57 -10.10
CA ALA A 20 -6.46 0.68 -10.77
C ALA A 20 -5.27 1.66 -10.76
N GLY A 21 -4.60 1.85 -9.62
CA GLY A 21 -3.47 2.77 -9.56
C GLY A 21 -2.24 2.31 -10.34
N PHE A 22 -2.01 1.00 -10.44
CA PHE A 22 -0.97 0.45 -11.32
C PHE A 22 -1.33 0.62 -12.80
N TYR A 23 -2.57 0.30 -13.17
CA TYR A 23 -3.03 0.36 -14.56
C TYR A 23 -3.04 1.80 -15.10
N PHE A 24 -3.54 2.75 -14.31
CA PHE A 24 -3.62 4.15 -14.69
C PHE A 24 -2.36 4.96 -14.30
N GLN A 25 -1.28 4.30 -13.86
CA GLN A 25 -0.09 4.98 -13.36
C GLN A 25 0.49 6.00 -14.34
N MET A 26 0.53 5.66 -15.64
CA MET A 26 1.05 6.56 -16.68
C MET A 26 0.17 7.80 -16.86
N GLU A 27 -1.16 7.62 -16.84
CA GLU A 27 -2.12 8.71 -16.98
C GLU A 27 -2.09 9.64 -15.76
N ILE A 28 -1.98 9.05 -14.56
CA ILE A 28 -1.86 9.80 -13.30
C ILE A 28 -0.57 10.62 -13.28
N ARG A 29 0.58 10.03 -13.66
CA ARG A 29 1.85 10.76 -13.75
C ARG A 29 1.80 11.88 -14.79
N ARG A 30 1.11 11.67 -15.91
CA ARG A 30 0.94 12.69 -16.94
C ARG A 30 0.14 13.89 -16.44
N ARG A 31 -0.87 13.65 -15.59
CA ARG A 31 -1.69 14.71 -14.98
C ARG A 31 -1.03 15.34 -13.75
N TYR A 32 -0.26 14.55 -12.99
CA TYR A 32 0.42 14.92 -11.75
C TYR A 32 1.90 14.53 -11.82
N PRO A 33 2.77 15.40 -12.35
CA PRO A 33 4.18 15.08 -12.56
C PRO A 33 4.96 14.79 -11.27
N GLY A 34 4.47 15.26 -10.11
CA GLY A 34 5.03 14.93 -8.79
C GLY A 34 4.54 13.60 -8.19
N PHE A 35 3.75 12.81 -8.92
CA PHE A 35 3.23 11.54 -8.42
C PHE A 35 4.33 10.49 -8.31
N ASP A 36 4.63 10.06 -7.08
CA ASP A 36 5.46 8.88 -6.82
C ASP A 36 4.55 7.65 -6.61
N PRO A 37 4.53 6.69 -7.56
CA PRO A 37 3.76 5.46 -7.43
C PRO A 37 4.16 4.62 -6.23
N THR A 38 5.42 4.71 -5.79
CA THR A 38 5.89 3.99 -4.61
C THR A 38 5.19 4.50 -3.36
N LEU A 39 5.12 5.83 -3.18
CA LEU A 39 4.43 6.43 -2.04
C LEU A 39 2.94 6.13 -2.06
N TRP A 40 2.32 6.20 -3.23
CA TRP A 40 0.92 5.85 -3.41
C TRP A 40 0.66 4.37 -3.06
N PHE A 41 1.48 3.46 -3.56
CA PHE A 41 1.39 2.03 -3.26
C PHE A 41 1.56 1.73 -1.77
N THR A 42 2.58 2.32 -1.13
CA THR A 42 2.81 2.14 0.31
C THR A 42 1.68 2.73 1.14
N GLY A 43 1.06 3.82 0.69
CA GLY A 43 -0.12 4.41 1.33
C GLY A 43 -1.32 3.46 1.28
N VAL A 44 -1.62 2.89 0.12
CA VAL A 44 -2.72 1.91 -0.02
C VAL A 44 -2.46 0.67 0.84
N LEU A 45 -1.24 0.13 0.83
CA LEU A 45 -0.83 -0.99 1.69
C LEU A 45 -0.99 -0.67 3.17
N PHE A 46 -0.61 0.54 3.59
CA PHE A 46 -0.75 0.99 4.96
C PHE A 46 -2.22 1.01 5.39
N PHE A 47 -3.09 1.67 4.63
CA PHE A 47 -4.51 1.74 4.98
C PHE A 47 -5.16 0.36 4.99
N ALA A 48 -4.88 -0.49 4.00
CA ALA A 48 -5.39 -1.84 3.93
C ALA A 48 -4.94 -2.69 5.13
N GLY A 49 -3.64 -2.67 5.42
CA GLY A 49 -3.06 -3.43 6.52
C GLY A 49 -3.53 -2.94 7.89
N MET A 50 -3.73 -1.63 8.07
CA MET A 50 -4.26 -1.06 9.31
C MET A 50 -5.74 -1.41 9.51
N ILE A 51 -6.57 -1.35 8.45
CA ILE A 51 -7.96 -1.81 8.52
C ILE A 51 -7.97 -3.29 8.92
N PHE A 52 -7.14 -4.12 8.30
CA PHE A 52 -7.04 -5.54 8.64
C PHE A 52 -6.60 -5.76 10.10
N ALA A 53 -5.58 -5.04 10.56
CA ALA A 53 -5.09 -5.13 11.95
C ALA A 53 -6.16 -4.72 12.98
N VAL A 54 -6.95 -3.68 12.68
CA VAL A 54 -8.06 -3.25 13.53
C VAL A 54 -9.19 -4.28 13.54
N MET A 55 -9.54 -4.84 12.37
CA MET A 55 -10.57 -5.88 12.26
C MET A 55 -10.20 -7.14 13.04
N ASP A 56 -8.94 -7.55 13.00
CA ASP A 56 -8.42 -8.71 13.75
C ASP A 56 -8.02 -8.39 15.18
N ARG A 57 -8.10 -7.11 15.59
CA ARG A 57 -7.66 -6.61 16.90
C ARG A 57 -6.24 -7.08 17.23
N ASN A 58 -5.40 -7.17 16.21
CA ASN A 58 -4.06 -7.75 16.31
C ASN A 58 -3.01 -6.66 16.14
N LEU A 59 -2.43 -6.24 17.27
CA LEU A 59 -1.39 -5.22 17.32
C LEU A 59 -0.10 -5.63 16.60
N ILE A 60 0.21 -6.94 16.54
CA ILE A 60 1.41 -7.42 15.83
C ILE A 60 1.30 -7.10 14.34
N ILE A 61 0.11 -7.30 13.76
CA ILE A 61 -0.14 -6.99 12.35
C ILE A 61 0.00 -5.49 12.12
N ALA A 62 -0.53 -4.65 13.01
CA ALA A 62 -0.36 -3.19 12.90
C ALA A 62 1.12 -2.79 12.89
N PHE A 63 1.93 -3.35 13.81
CA PHE A 63 3.37 -3.11 13.86
C PHE A 63 4.10 -3.55 12.59
N ILE A 64 3.77 -4.73 12.07
CA ILE A 64 4.36 -5.24 10.82
C ILE A 64 4.00 -4.31 9.66
N VAL A 65 2.73 -3.93 9.53
CA VAL A 65 2.27 -3.04 8.45
C VAL A 65 3.00 -1.71 8.49
N ILE A 66 3.08 -1.07 9.66
CA ILE A 66 3.83 0.19 9.84
C ILE A 66 5.30 0.01 9.46
N THR A 67 5.94 -1.04 9.93
CA THR A 67 7.37 -1.29 9.67
C THR A 67 7.63 -1.48 8.18
N VAL A 68 6.81 -2.29 7.52
CA VAL A 68 6.93 -2.58 6.08
C VAL A 68 6.68 -1.32 5.25
N THR A 69 5.65 -0.54 5.56
CA THR A 69 5.30 0.65 4.78
C THR A 69 6.33 1.76 4.92
N VAL A 70 7.03 1.85 6.06
CA VAL A 70 8.18 2.77 6.25
C VAL A 70 9.46 2.23 5.60
N ALA A 71 9.69 0.92 5.64
CA ALA A 71 10.89 0.31 5.08
C ALA A 71 10.92 0.38 3.54
N ILE A 72 9.78 0.22 2.85
CA ILE A 72 9.74 0.18 1.38
C ILE A 72 10.33 1.44 0.71
N PRO A 73 9.94 2.68 1.08
CA PRO A 73 10.53 3.88 0.51
C PRO A 73 12.02 4.02 0.81
N LEU A 74 12.44 3.66 2.03
CA LEU A 74 13.85 3.69 2.45
C LEU A 74 14.70 2.70 1.65
N LEU A 75 14.18 1.49 1.42
CA LEU A 75 14.85 0.49 0.59
C LEU A 75 14.94 0.95 -0.86
N LYS A 76 13.90 1.58 -1.42
CA LYS A 76 13.94 2.18 -2.76
C LYS A 76 15.05 3.24 -2.83
N GLN A 77 15.10 4.15 -1.86
CA GLN A 77 16.15 5.18 -1.81
C GLN A 77 17.54 4.55 -1.72
N TRP A 78 17.74 3.59 -0.81
CA TRP A 78 19.00 2.88 -0.68
C TRP A 78 19.43 2.19 -1.99
N VAL A 79 18.51 1.52 -2.69
CA VAL A 79 18.84 0.91 -4.00
C VAL A 79 19.22 1.97 -5.03
N VAL A 80 18.49 3.09 -5.10
CA VAL A 80 18.80 4.18 -6.05
C VAL A 80 20.15 4.82 -5.75
N ASP A 81 20.47 5.02 -4.48
CA ASP A 81 21.69 5.70 -4.05
C ASP A 81 22.95 4.81 -4.18
N TYR A 82 22.83 3.50 -3.89
CA TYR A 82 23.97 2.58 -3.84
C TYR A 82 24.07 1.63 -5.05
N TRP A 83 22.99 1.45 -5.80
CA TRP A 83 22.92 0.60 -7.01
C TRP A 83 22.30 1.34 -8.21
N PRO A 84 22.94 2.41 -8.71
CA PRO A 84 22.42 3.20 -9.84
C PRO A 84 22.57 2.53 -11.22
N TYR A 85 23.06 1.28 -11.29
CA TYR A 85 23.40 0.56 -12.52
C TYR A 85 22.51 -0.66 -12.76
#